data_AF-Q1QMI3-F1
#
_entry.id   AF-Q1QMI3-F1
#
_cell.length_a   1.000
_cell.length_b   1.000
_cell.length_c   1.000
_cell.angle_alpha   90.00
_cell.angle_beta   90.00
_cell.angle_gamma   90.00
#
_symmetry.space_group_name_H-M   'P 1'
#
loop_
_entity.id
_entity.type
_entity.pdbx_description
1 polymer ?
#
loop_
_entity_poly.entity_id
_entity_poly.type
_entity_poly.pdbx_seq_one_letter_code
_entity_poly.pdbx_strand_id
1 'polypeptide(L)'
;MAASKKSVAQAADNSSKNPSPPAFTREQDLHALRDMLLIRRFEEKAGQLYGMGAIGGFCHLYIGQEAIVVGMQMAIGEGDQVITGYRDHGHMLACGMDARGVMAELTGRRGGYSKGKGGSMHMFSKEKNFYGGHGIVGAQVSLGTGLAFANRYRGNDRVSLAYFGDGAANQGQVYESFNMAELWKLPVVYIIENNRYAMGTSVTRSSAQTDFSRRGASFNIPGEQIDGMDVRAVKAAGDKAVKWCRDGNGPYILEMQTYRYRGHSMSDPAKYRTREEVDRVRHDQDPIEQVRNRLLAAKVSEDDLKKIDAEVREIVNAAADFAQNDPEPDVSELYTDVYR
;
A
#
# COMPACT_ATOMS: atom_id res chain seq x y z
N MET A 1 -52.44 22.26 19.73
CA MET A 1 -51.06 22.56 19.32
C MET A 1 -50.16 22.31 20.52
N ALA A 2 -49.34 21.27 20.50
CA ALA A 2 -48.36 20.99 21.56
C ALA A 2 -47.04 20.61 20.86
N ALA A 3 -46.03 21.46 21.00
CA ALA A 3 -44.72 21.29 20.40
C ALA A 3 -43.85 20.39 21.30
N SER A 4 -43.45 19.23 20.77
CA SER A 4 -42.48 18.33 21.40
C SER A 4 -41.06 18.80 21.07
N LYS A 5 -40.30 19.17 22.10
CA LYS A 5 -38.85 19.43 22.01
C LYS A 5 -38.12 18.08 21.93
N LYS A 6 -37.56 17.75 20.77
CA LYS A 6 -36.58 16.66 20.64
C LYS A 6 -35.25 17.11 21.24
N SER A 7 -34.76 16.38 22.24
CA SER A 7 -33.38 16.51 22.72
C SER A 7 -32.45 15.91 21.66
N VAL A 8 -31.49 16.70 21.21
CA VAL A 8 -30.39 16.23 20.38
C VAL A 8 -29.35 15.67 21.34
N ALA A 9 -29.19 14.35 21.35
CA ALA A 9 -28.10 13.69 22.04
C ALA A 9 -26.77 14.15 21.40
N GLN A 10 -25.94 14.84 22.17
CA GLN A 10 -24.56 15.13 21.80
C GLN A 10 -23.81 13.80 21.67
N ALA A 11 -23.39 13.47 20.46
CA ALA A 11 -22.36 12.47 20.25
C ALA A 11 -21.09 12.98 20.93
N ALA A 12 -20.64 12.26 21.96
CA ALA A 12 -19.39 12.54 22.64
C ALA A 12 -18.23 12.37 21.64
N ASP A 13 -17.51 13.46 21.38
CA ASP A 13 -16.21 13.48 20.74
C ASP A 13 -15.23 12.71 21.63
N ASN A 14 -15.08 11.43 21.33
CA ASN A 14 -14.18 10.53 22.01
C ASN A 14 -12.86 10.45 21.24
N SER A 15 -12.28 11.59 20.90
CA SER A 15 -10.89 11.70 20.45
C SER A 15 -9.96 11.38 21.62
N SER A 16 -9.83 10.08 21.92
CA SER A 16 -8.69 9.59 22.70
C SER A 16 -7.44 10.05 21.97
N LYS A 17 -6.73 11.02 22.54
CA LYS A 17 -5.43 11.48 22.04
C LYS A 17 -4.49 10.29 22.07
N ASN A 18 -4.39 9.59 20.94
CA ASN A 18 -3.33 8.61 20.74
C ASN A 18 -2.00 9.34 20.98
N PRO A 19 -1.07 8.74 21.73
CA PRO A 19 0.24 9.34 21.94
C PRO A 19 0.87 9.61 20.57
N SER A 20 1.50 10.78 20.42
CA SER A 20 2.20 11.13 19.18
C SER A 20 3.20 10.04 18.83
N PRO A 21 3.32 9.66 17.54
CA PRO A 21 4.21 8.58 17.16
C PRO A 21 5.66 8.92 17.52
N PRO A 22 6.50 7.90 17.82
CA PRO A 22 7.91 8.10 18.11
C PRO A 22 8.60 8.97 17.05
N ALA A 23 9.44 9.90 17.50
CA ALA A 23 10.19 10.74 16.59
C ALA A 23 11.22 9.91 15.81
N PHE A 24 11.25 10.08 14.50
CA PHE A 24 12.33 9.55 13.68
C PHE A 24 13.62 10.32 13.93
N THR A 25 14.74 9.61 13.78
CA THR A 25 16.04 10.23 13.55
C THR A 25 16.04 10.96 12.21
N ARG A 26 16.96 11.91 12.04
CA ARG A 26 17.13 12.61 10.75
C ARG A 26 17.35 11.65 9.59
N GLU A 27 18.14 10.59 9.81
CA GLU A 27 18.41 9.56 8.80
C GLU A 27 17.16 8.80 8.39
N GLN A 28 16.31 8.43 9.35
CA GLN A 28 15.04 7.77 9.09
C GLN A 28 14.07 8.66 8.31
N ASP A 29 13.96 9.96 8.62
CA ASP A 29 13.13 10.88 7.83
C ASP A 29 13.71 11.09 6.41
N LEU A 30 15.03 11.17 6.24
CA LEU A 30 15.65 11.28 4.92
C LEU A 30 15.43 10.03 4.07
N HIS A 31 15.56 8.85 4.67
CA HIS A 31 15.28 7.58 4.01
C HIS A 31 13.80 7.47 3.61
N ALA A 32 12.88 7.75 4.54
CA ALA A 32 11.45 7.74 4.25
C ALA A 32 11.07 8.75 3.15
N LEU A 33 11.66 9.94 3.16
CA LEU A 33 11.45 10.95 2.12
C LEU A 33 11.90 10.42 0.75
N ARG A 34 13.11 9.86 0.67
CA ARG A 34 13.67 9.33 -0.59
C ARG A 34 12.76 8.25 -1.18
N ASP A 35 12.33 7.30 -0.37
CA ASP A 35 11.54 6.16 -0.85
C ASP A 35 10.13 6.57 -1.25
N MET A 36 9.49 7.45 -0.47
CA MET A 36 8.17 7.99 -0.87
C MET A 36 8.25 8.87 -2.12
N LEU A 37 9.33 9.65 -2.29
CA LEU A 37 9.57 10.39 -3.53
C LEU A 37 9.79 9.44 -4.71
N LEU A 38 10.55 8.35 -4.53
CA LEU A 38 10.74 7.34 -5.57
C LEU A 38 9.41 6.79 -6.06
N ILE A 39 8.54 6.38 -5.12
CA ILE A 39 7.20 5.91 -5.45
C ILE A 39 6.41 7.01 -6.18
N ARG A 40 6.29 8.22 -5.59
CA ARG A 40 5.52 9.31 -6.17
C ARG A 40 5.95 9.67 -7.59
N ARG A 41 7.26 9.84 -7.82
CA ARG A 41 7.80 10.22 -9.13
C ARG A 41 7.67 9.10 -10.15
N PHE A 42 7.88 7.86 -9.71
CA PHE A 42 7.67 6.69 -10.57
C PHE A 42 6.22 6.62 -11.04
N GLU A 43 5.28 6.75 -10.12
CA GLU A 43 3.83 6.70 -10.39
C GLU A 43 3.37 7.87 -11.28
N GLU A 44 3.91 9.08 -11.08
CA GLU A 44 3.68 10.22 -11.96
C GLU A 44 4.19 9.95 -13.39
N LYS A 45 5.38 9.34 -13.52
CA LYS A 45 5.94 8.94 -14.82
C LYS A 45 5.14 7.82 -15.47
N ALA A 46 4.71 6.81 -14.72
CA ALA A 46 3.83 5.75 -15.23
C ALA A 46 2.51 6.34 -15.75
N GLY A 47 1.91 7.29 -15.02
CA GLY A 47 0.73 8.03 -15.48
C GLY A 47 0.96 8.79 -16.80
N GLN A 48 2.13 9.41 -16.97
CA GLN A 48 2.52 10.06 -18.23
C GLN A 48 2.62 9.06 -19.38
N LEU A 49 3.32 7.94 -19.19
CA LEU A 49 3.51 6.90 -20.21
C LEU A 49 2.19 6.22 -20.60
N TYR A 50 1.29 6.01 -19.64
CA TYR A 50 -0.06 5.55 -19.91
C TYR A 50 -0.82 6.54 -20.80
N GLY A 51 -0.77 7.85 -20.50
CA GLY A 51 -1.38 8.88 -21.33
C GLY A 51 -0.81 8.97 -22.75
N MET A 52 0.45 8.56 -22.94
CA MET A 52 1.12 8.44 -24.24
C MET A 52 0.81 7.12 -24.98
N GLY A 53 0.07 6.20 -24.35
CA GLY A 53 -0.25 4.89 -24.93
C GLY A 53 0.87 3.84 -24.83
N ALA A 54 1.93 4.11 -24.07
CA ALA A 54 3.05 3.16 -23.91
C ALA A 54 2.75 2.05 -22.87
N ILE A 55 1.78 2.27 -21.98
CA ILE A 55 1.29 1.27 -21.02
C ILE A 55 -0.09 0.82 -21.48
N GLY A 56 -0.25 -0.47 -21.77
CA GLY A 56 -1.52 -1.08 -22.16
C GLY A 56 -2.35 -1.57 -20.96
N GLY A 57 -3.64 -1.80 -21.18
CA GLY A 57 -4.54 -2.39 -20.18
C GLY A 57 -4.92 -1.44 -19.04
N PHE A 58 -4.98 -1.95 -17.82
CA PHE A 58 -5.28 -1.15 -16.63
C PHE A 58 -3.99 -0.62 -16.01
N CYS A 59 -4.00 0.60 -15.48
CA CYS A 59 -2.89 1.16 -14.72
C CYS A 59 -3.41 1.79 -13.42
N HIS A 60 -3.01 1.25 -12.27
CA HIS A 60 -3.51 1.63 -10.95
C HIS A 60 -2.41 2.31 -10.14
N LEU A 61 -2.46 3.64 -10.08
CA LEU A 61 -1.37 4.40 -9.45
C LEU A 61 -1.45 4.41 -7.92
N TYR A 62 -0.33 4.23 -7.22
CA TYR A 62 -0.28 4.23 -5.75
C TYR A 62 -0.19 5.63 -5.09
N ILE A 63 -0.41 6.69 -5.88
CA ILE A 63 -0.28 8.10 -5.45
C ILE A 63 -1.21 8.45 -4.27
N GLY A 64 -0.60 8.91 -3.18
CA GLY A 64 -1.25 9.35 -1.94
C GLY A 64 -1.22 8.31 -0.81
N GLN A 65 -0.62 7.15 -1.04
CA GLN A 65 -0.55 6.04 -0.07
C GLN A 65 0.89 5.66 0.30
N GLU A 66 1.88 6.46 -0.11
CA GLU A 66 3.31 6.10 -0.06
C GLU A 66 3.81 5.82 1.36
N ALA A 67 3.33 6.58 2.34
CA ALA A 67 3.71 6.42 3.74
C ALA A 67 3.37 5.05 4.31
N ILE A 68 2.30 4.39 3.82
CA ILE A 68 1.87 3.08 4.30
C ILE A 68 2.94 2.05 4.00
N VAL A 69 3.31 1.90 2.73
CA VAL A 69 4.24 0.84 2.36
C VAL A 69 5.66 1.13 2.83
N VAL A 70 6.10 2.39 2.79
CA VAL A 70 7.43 2.78 3.29
C VAL A 70 7.51 2.58 4.81
N GLY A 71 6.52 3.02 5.58
CA GLY A 71 6.53 2.85 7.03
C GLY A 71 6.49 1.39 7.47
N MET A 72 5.71 0.55 6.77
CA MET A 72 5.67 -0.89 7.04
C MET A 72 6.97 -1.60 6.62
N GLN A 73 7.60 -1.21 5.51
CA GLN A 73 8.91 -1.75 5.12
C GLN A 73 10.00 -1.44 6.13
N MET A 74 9.96 -0.25 6.74
CA MET A 74 10.86 0.12 7.84
C MET A 74 10.62 -0.67 9.13
N ALA A 75 9.52 -1.44 9.23
CA ALA A 75 9.14 -2.21 10.41
C ALA A 75 9.38 -3.73 10.28
N ILE A 76 9.73 -4.22 9.08
CA ILE A 76 9.98 -5.65 8.83
C ILE A 76 11.47 -5.95 8.60
N GLY A 77 11.82 -7.23 8.70
CA GLY A 77 13.18 -7.73 8.53
C GLY A 77 13.37 -8.60 7.30
N GLU A 78 14.59 -9.10 7.12
CA GLU A 78 14.93 -9.99 6.01
C GLU A 78 14.08 -11.27 6.03
N GLY A 79 13.49 -11.61 4.89
CA GLY A 79 12.69 -12.83 4.72
C GLY A 79 11.22 -12.69 5.08
N ASP A 80 10.80 -11.60 5.72
CA ASP A 80 9.38 -11.24 5.82
C ASP A 80 8.79 -11.07 4.41
N GLN A 81 7.50 -11.38 4.27
CA GLN A 81 6.85 -11.50 2.97
C GLN A 81 5.80 -10.41 2.80
N VAL A 82 5.71 -9.85 1.59
CA VAL A 82 4.72 -8.83 1.25
C VAL A 82 3.83 -9.37 0.13
N ILE A 83 2.52 -9.20 0.28
CA ILE A 83 1.53 -9.55 -0.74
C ILE A 83 0.43 -8.48 -0.78
N THR A 84 0.02 -8.08 -1.99
CA THR A 84 -0.93 -6.97 -2.17
C THR A 84 -1.88 -7.20 -3.35
N GLY A 85 -2.84 -6.30 -3.53
CA GLY A 85 -3.71 -6.26 -4.71
C GLY A 85 -3.02 -5.59 -5.90
N TYR A 86 -3.76 -5.36 -6.98
CA TYR A 86 -3.31 -4.77 -8.25
C TYR A 86 -2.74 -3.33 -8.21
N ARG A 87 -2.55 -2.73 -7.04
CA ARG A 87 -1.97 -1.38 -6.88
C ARG A 87 -0.59 -1.50 -6.26
N ASP A 88 0.27 -2.21 -6.96
CA ASP A 88 1.48 -2.85 -6.43
C ASP A 88 2.80 -2.17 -6.81
N HIS A 89 2.81 -1.18 -7.71
CA HIS A 89 4.09 -0.64 -8.24
C HIS A 89 4.91 0.01 -7.13
N GLY A 90 4.27 0.87 -6.33
CA GLY A 90 4.88 1.46 -5.14
C GLY A 90 5.35 0.41 -4.12
N HIS A 91 4.65 -0.72 -4.00
CA HIS A 91 5.06 -1.81 -3.10
C HIS A 91 6.33 -2.50 -3.57
N MET A 92 6.45 -2.75 -4.88
CA MET A 92 7.65 -3.35 -5.45
C MET A 92 8.89 -2.47 -5.23
N LEU A 93 8.75 -1.16 -5.46
CA LEU A 93 9.83 -0.21 -5.23
C LEU A 93 10.25 -0.20 -3.75
N ALA A 94 9.28 -0.18 -2.83
CA ALA A 94 9.55 -0.25 -1.39
C ALA A 94 10.17 -1.59 -0.95
N CYS A 95 9.89 -2.68 -1.67
CA CYS A 95 10.55 -3.98 -1.48
C CYS A 95 11.97 -4.05 -2.10
N GLY A 96 12.49 -2.93 -2.63
CA GLY A 96 13.84 -2.84 -3.16
C GLY A 96 14.00 -3.42 -4.57
N MET A 97 12.91 -3.54 -5.33
CA MET A 97 12.96 -3.92 -6.74
C MET A 97 13.46 -2.74 -7.59
N ASP A 98 14.33 -2.99 -8.56
CA ASP A 98 14.84 -1.98 -9.49
C ASP A 98 13.68 -1.40 -10.34
N ALA A 99 13.59 -0.07 -10.37
CA ALA A 99 12.57 0.68 -11.09
C ALA A 99 12.54 0.38 -12.59
N ARG A 100 13.68 0.04 -13.21
CA ARG A 100 13.75 -0.35 -14.63
C ARG A 100 12.89 -1.57 -14.91
N GLY A 101 12.99 -2.60 -14.08
CA GLY A 101 12.19 -3.82 -14.21
C GLY A 101 10.71 -3.57 -13.97
N VAL A 102 10.36 -2.68 -13.01
CA VAL A 102 8.96 -2.34 -12.76
C VAL A 102 8.38 -1.62 -13.98
N MET A 103 9.08 -0.59 -14.49
CA MET A 103 8.61 0.18 -15.65
C MET A 103 8.57 -0.66 -16.94
N ALA A 104 9.54 -1.55 -17.14
CA ALA A 104 9.55 -2.50 -18.25
C ALA A 104 8.32 -3.43 -18.20
N GLU A 105 7.94 -3.92 -17.01
CA GLU A 105 6.74 -4.74 -16.86
C GLU A 105 5.46 -3.95 -17.16
N LEU A 106 5.35 -2.71 -16.67
CA LEU A 106 4.21 -1.83 -16.98
C LEU A 106 4.03 -1.60 -18.49
N THR A 107 5.14 -1.49 -19.21
CA THR A 107 5.16 -1.25 -20.67
C THR A 107 5.18 -2.53 -21.49
N GLY A 108 5.01 -3.70 -20.86
CA GLY A 108 4.91 -4.99 -21.55
C GLY A 108 6.23 -5.44 -22.20
N ARG A 109 7.38 -5.08 -21.64
CA ARG A 109 8.70 -5.40 -22.17
C ARG A 109 9.32 -6.63 -21.52
N ARG A 110 10.22 -7.28 -22.26
CA ARG A 110 10.86 -8.54 -21.84
C ARG A 110 11.66 -8.41 -20.54
N GLY A 111 12.25 -7.26 -20.27
CA GLY A 111 12.99 -6.93 -19.06
C GLY A 111 12.11 -6.71 -17.82
N GLY A 112 10.79 -6.84 -17.96
CA GLY A 112 9.86 -6.83 -16.83
C GLY A 112 10.01 -8.03 -15.91
N TYR A 113 9.58 -7.89 -14.65
CA TYR A 113 9.70 -8.94 -13.63
C TYR A 113 8.89 -10.22 -13.92
N SER A 114 7.84 -10.09 -14.71
CA SER A 114 7.02 -11.18 -15.24
C SER A 114 7.21 -11.32 -16.77
N LYS A 115 8.37 -10.88 -17.28
CA LYS A 115 8.74 -10.89 -18.70
C LYS A 115 7.75 -10.13 -19.59
N GLY A 116 7.10 -9.09 -19.07
CA GLY A 116 6.10 -8.29 -19.80
C GLY A 116 4.72 -8.95 -19.93
N LYS A 117 4.50 -10.11 -19.29
CA LYS A 117 3.22 -10.86 -19.36
C LYS A 117 2.21 -10.41 -18.30
N GLY A 118 2.70 -9.91 -17.17
CA GLY A 118 1.87 -9.57 -16.02
C GLY A 118 1.29 -8.16 -16.09
N GLY A 119 2.03 -7.24 -16.71
CA GLY A 119 1.63 -5.85 -16.84
C GLY A 119 1.44 -5.18 -15.48
N SER A 120 0.56 -4.18 -15.46
CA SER A 120 0.38 -3.31 -14.29
C SER A 120 -0.24 -3.95 -13.05
N MET A 121 -0.77 -5.16 -13.13
CA MET A 121 -1.51 -5.77 -12.02
C MET A 121 -0.88 -7.04 -11.47
N HIS A 122 0.11 -7.62 -12.14
CA HIS A 122 0.60 -8.97 -11.85
C HIS A 122 2.12 -9.04 -11.86
N MET A 123 2.74 -8.47 -10.84
CA MET A 123 4.19 -8.47 -10.69
C MET A 123 4.63 -9.21 -9.45
N PHE A 124 5.70 -9.99 -9.54
CA PHE A 124 6.13 -10.92 -8.50
C PHE A 124 7.65 -10.95 -8.38
N SER A 125 8.19 -11.16 -7.17
CA SER A 125 9.61 -11.41 -6.95
C SER A 125 9.85 -12.37 -5.80
N LYS A 126 10.32 -13.57 -6.13
CA LYS A 126 10.76 -14.55 -5.13
C LYS A 126 11.99 -14.05 -4.36
N GLU A 127 12.91 -13.37 -5.03
CA GLU A 127 14.14 -12.85 -4.43
C GLU A 127 13.84 -11.83 -3.33
N LYS A 128 12.89 -10.92 -3.59
CA LYS A 128 12.50 -9.87 -2.64
C LYS A 128 11.36 -10.28 -1.71
N ASN A 129 10.94 -11.55 -1.71
CA ASN A 129 9.77 -12.05 -0.98
C ASN A 129 8.50 -11.21 -1.23
N PHE A 130 8.33 -10.74 -2.47
CA PHE A 130 7.18 -9.98 -2.92
C PHE A 130 6.26 -10.89 -3.75
N TYR A 131 5.05 -11.14 -3.26
CA TYR A 131 4.18 -12.21 -3.74
C TYR A 131 3.03 -11.77 -4.64
N GLY A 132 3.04 -10.53 -5.15
CA GLY A 132 2.10 -10.16 -6.19
C GLY A 132 1.37 -8.86 -5.98
N GLY A 133 1.01 -8.25 -7.11
CA GLY A 133 -0.32 -7.71 -7.32
C GLY A 133 -1.30 -8.80 -7.75
N HIS A 134 -2.46 -8.86 -7.08
CA HIS A 134 -3.56 -9.73 -7.46
C HIS A 134 -4.72 -8.92 -8.04
N GLY A 135 -5.09 -9.24 -9.29
CA GLY A 135 -6.25 -8.66 -9.98
C GLY A 135 -7.60 -9.13 -9.42
N ILE A 136 -7.66 -10.32 -8.82
CA ILE A 136 -8.86 -10.81 -8.14
C ILE A 136 -8.96 -10.18 -6.76
N VAL A 137 -9.98 -9.35 -6.57
CA VAL A 137 -10.22 -8.59 -5.35
C VAL A 137 -10.34 -9.54 -4.14
N GLY A 138 -9.44 -9.37 -3.17
CA GLY A 138 -9.42 -10.12 -1.91
C GLY A 138 -8.63 -11.44 -1.96
N ALA A 139 -8.22 -11.91 -3.14
CA ALA A 139 -7.50 -13.18 -3.27
C ALA A 139 -6.13 -13.17 -2.56
N GLN A 140 -5.47 -12.01 -2.56
CA GLN A 140 -4.19 -11.81 -1.88
C GLN A 140 -4.27 -12.02 -0.36
N VAL A 141 -5.45 -11.85 0.24
CA VAL A 141 -5.61 -11.99 1.70
C VAL A 141 -5.42 -13.45 2.09
N SER A 142 -6.15 -14.36 1.45
CA SER A 142 -6.03 -15.80 1.68
C SER A 142 -4.65 -16.34 1.34
N LEU A 143 -4.03 -15.82 0.28
CA LEU A 143 -2.66 -16.20 -0.09
C LEU A 143 -1.63 -15.71 0.93
N GLY A 144 -1.77 -14.48 1.45
CA GLY A 144 -0.94 -13.96 2.55
C GLY A 144 -1.09 -14.76 3.83
N THR A 145 -2.31 -15.19 4.16
CA THR A 145 -2.55 -16.14 5.25
C THR A 145 -1.81 -17.46 5.02
N GLY A 146 -1.77 -17.96 3.79
CA GLY A 146 -0.99 -19.14 3.40
C GLY A 146 0.52 -18.96 3.57
N LEU A 147 1.07 -17.77 3.27
CA LEU A 147 2.48 -17.46 3.51
C LEU A 147 2.81 -17.50 5.01
N ALA A 148 1.94 -16.91 5.85
CA ALA A 148 2.09 -16.98 7.29
C ALA A 148 1.95 -18.41 7.84
N PHE A 149 1.06 -19.22 7.27
CA PHE A 149 0.98 -20.65 7.57
C PHE A 149 2.30 -21.36 7.26
N ALA A 150 2.91 -21.09 6.10
CA ALA A 150 4.20 -21.66 5.73
C ALA A 150 5.32 -21.24 6.70
N ASN A 151 5.32 -19.99 7.18
CA ASN A 151 6.29 -19.52 8.18
C ASN A 151 6.14 -20.27 9.50
N ARG A 152 4.89 -20.36 10.01
CA ARG A 152 4.58 -21.14 11.22
C ARG A 152 4.97 -22.61 11.07
N TYR A 153 4.62 -23.23 9.94
CA TYR A 153 4.92 -24.64 9.68
C TYR A 153 6.43 -24.92 9.64
N ARG A 154 7.23 -23.98 9.15
CA ARG A 154 8.69 -24.07 9.11
C ARG A 154 9.36 -23.70 10.43
N GLY A 155 8.61 -23.19 11.41
CA GLY A 155 9.14 -22.73 12.69
C GLY A 155 10.15 -21.59 12.56
N ASN A 156 10.00 -20.73 11.54
CA ASN A 156 10.83 -19.54 11.39
C ASN A 156 10.15 -18.31 12.03
N ASP A 157 10.89 -17.21 12.13
CA ASP A 157 10.45 -15.98 12.78
C ASP A 157 9.78 -14.98 11.81
N ARG A 158 9.43 -15.40 10.59
CA ARG A 158 8.98 -14.50 9.53
C ARG A 158 7.49 -14.18 9.62
N VAL A 159 7.13 -12.97 9.22
CA VAL A 159 5.76 -12.44 9.18
C VAL A 159 5.33 -12.20 7.73
N SER A 160 4.06 -12.45 7.44
CA SER A 160 3.44 -12.04 6.18
C SER A 160 2.68 -10.74 6.37
N LEU A 161 2.97 -9.74 5.53
CA LEU A 161 2.18 -8.52 5.40
C LEU A 161 1.18 -8.69 4.24
N ALA A 162 -0.12 -8.75 4.56
CA ALA A 162 -1.19 -8.94 3.59
C ALA A 162 -1.98 -7.63 3.41
N TYR A 163 -1.73 -6.92 2.31
CA TYR A 163 -2.34 -5.64 2.00
C TYR A 163 -3.61 -5.79 1.16
N PHE A 164 -4.63 -5.01 1.48
CA PHE A 164 -5.87 -4.98 0.73
C PHE A 164 -6.65 -3.68 0.97
N GLY A 165 -7.39 -3.22 -0.03
CA GLY A 165 -8.19 -2.00 0.08
C GLY A 165 -9.51 -2.22 0.82
N ASP A 166 -10.18 -1.11 1.14
CA ASP A 166 -11.51 -1.11 1.76
C ASP A 166 -12.55 -1.94 0.96
N GLY A 167 -12.54 -1.86 -0.37
CA GLY A 167 -13.42 -2.70 -1.19
C GLY A 167 -13.17 -4.21 -1.02
N ALA A 168 -11.92 -4.61 -0.88
CA ALA A 168 -11.53 -6.01 -0.73
C ALA A 168 -11.87 -6.56 0.65
N ALA A 169 -11.89 -5.71 1.69
CA ALA A 169 -12.24 -6.09 3.06
C ALA A 169 -13.68 -6.63 3.21
N ASN A 170 -14.53 -6.46 2.20
CA ASN A 170 -15.91 -6.97 2.17
C ASN A 170 -16.04 -8.35 1.51
N GLN A 171 -14.95 -8.96 1.03
CA GLN A 171 -14.98 -10.28 0.38
C GLN A 171 -15.06 -11.41 1.42
N GLY A 172 -15.87 -12.45 1.14
CA GLY A 172 -16.06 -13.58 2.07
C GLY A 172 -14.76 -14.29 2.45
N GLN A 173 -13.86 -14.49 1.48
CA GLN A 173 -12.56 -15.13 1.70
C GLN A 173 -11.66 -14.40 2.72
N VAL A 174 -11.87 -13.09 2.95
CA VAL A 174 -11.15 -12.33 3.99
C VAL A 174 -11.54 -12.82 5.38
N TYR A 175 -12.83 -13.08 5.60
CA TYR A 175 -13.34 -13.58 6.88
C TYR A 175 -12.92 -15.02 7.15
N GLU A 176 -12.92 -15.86 6.11
CA GLU A 176 -12.37 -17.21 6.18
C GLU A 176 -10.88 -17.16 6.58
N SER A 177 -10.10 -16.25 5.97
CA SER A 177 -8.70 -16.04 6.29
C SER A 177 -8.47 -15.60 7.74
N PHE A 178 -9.30 -14.70 8.26
CA PHE A 178 -9.23 -14.28 9.67
C PHE A 178 -9.48 -15.44 10.63
N ASN A 179 -10.54 -16.23 10.39
CA ASN A 179 -10.84 -17.40 11.20
C ASN A 179 -9.66 -18.37 11.27
N MET A 180 -9.09 -18.71 10.11
CA MET A 180 -7.97 -19.65 10.03
C MET A 180 -6.69 -19.09 10.65
N ALA A 181 -6.39 -17.81 10.42
CA ALA A 181 -5.22 -17.15 10.99
C ALA A 181 -5.25 -17.11 12.51
N GLU A 182 -6.40 -16.78 13.11
CA GLU A 182 -6.52 -16.79 14.57
C GLU A 182 -6.46 -18.21 15.12
N LEU A 183 -7.26 -19.14 14.55
CA LEU A 183 -7.34 -20.52 15.02
C LEU A 183 -5.95 -21.17 15.10
N TRP A 184 -5.11 -20.88 14.11
CA TRP A 184 -3.76 -21.41 14.02
C TRP A 184 -2.70 -20.44 14.51
N LYS A 185 -3.05 -19.29 15.10
CA LYS A 185 -2.09 -18.29 15.59
C LYS A 185 -1.00 -17.98 14.56
N LEU A 186 -1.41 -17.65 13.34
CA LEU A 186 -0.51 -17.40 12.22
C LEU A 186 0.14 -16.01 12.33
N PRO A 187 1.44 -15.87 11.96
CA PRO A 187 2.15 -14.59 11.96
C PRO A 187 1.80 -13.76 10.71
N VAL A 188 0.59 -13.21 10.66
CA VAL A 188 0.11 -12.36 9.55
C VAL A 188 -0.39 -11.01 10.08
N VAL A 189 0.10 -9.93 9.46
CA VAL A 189 -0.44 -8.58 9.65
C VAL A 189 -1.34 -8.27 8.45
N TYR A 190 -2.62 -8.09 8.72
CA TYR A 190 -3.62 -7.69 7.73
C TYR A 190 -3.67 -6.16 7.67
N ILE A 191 -3.30 -5.59 6.53
CA ILE A 191 -3.15 -4.14 6.35
C ILE A 191 -4.24 -3.66 5.41
N ILE A 192 -5.21 -2.94 5.97
CA ILE A 192 -6.35 -2.40 5.24
C ILE A 192 -6.01 -0.98 4.80
N GLU A 193 -5.81 -0.78 3.51
CA GLU A 193 -5.59 0.55 2.92
C GLU A 193 -6.94 1.22 2.66
N ASN A 194 -7.47 1.89 3.67
CA ASN A 194 -8.75 2.57 3.58
C ASN A 194 -8.57 3.93 2.91
N ASN A 195 -8.65 3.94 1.58
CA ASN A 195 -8.62 5.16 0.77
C ASN A 195 -10.02 5.73 0.49
N ARG A 196 -11.02 5.26 1.25
CA ARG A 196 -12.43 5.68 1.27
C ARG A 196 -13.29 5.24 0.08
N TYR A 197 -12.70 4.68 -0.97
CA TYR A 197 -13.43 4.39 -2.22
C TYR A 197 -12.99 3.09 -2.90
N ALA A 198 -13.92 2.13 -2.97
CA ALA A 198 -13.85 0.96 -3.82
C ALA A 198 -14.34 1.31 -5.23
N MET A 199 -13.40 1.59 -6.14
CA MET A 199 -13.67 2.25 -7.41
C MET A 199 -14.41 3.59 -7.18
N GLY A 200 -15.72 3.63 -7.42
CA GLY A 200 -16.61 4.78 -7.14
C GLY A 200 -17.60 4.59 -6.00
N THR A 201 -17.51 3.49 -5.25
CA THR A 201 -18.38 3.22 -4.10
C THR A 201 -17.68 3.68 -2.83
N SER A 202 -18.28 4.61 -2.09
CA SER A 202 -17.72 5.07 -0.82
C SER A 202 -17.91 4.02 0.28
N VAL A 203 -17.00 4.00 1.26
CA VAL A 203 -17.06 3.08 2.40
C VAL A 203 -18.40 3.14 3.15
N THR A 204 -18.94 4.34 3.34
CA THR A 204 -20.23 4.58 4.01
C THR A 204 -21.43 4.00 3.26
N ARG A 205 -21.27 3.67 1.97
CA ARG A 205 -22.31 3.05 1.14
C ARG A 205 -22.14 1.55 0.99
N SER A 206 -20.94 1.02 1.24
CA SER A 206 -20.62 -0.40 1.08
C SER A 206 -20.51 -1.17 2.40
N SER A 207 -20.39 -0.50 3.53
CA SER A 207 -20.07 -1.14 4.81
C SER A 207 -20.97 -0.65 5.95
N ALA A 208 -21.61 -1.59 6.65
CA ALA A 208 -22.41 -1.29 7.84
C ALA A 208 -21.54 -0.86 9.05
N GLN A 209 -20.33 -1.43 9.15
CA GLN A 209 -19.30 -0.97 10.07
C GLN A 209 -18.17 -0.34 9.26
N THR A 210 -17.97 0.97 9.45
CA THR A 210 -17.00 1.78 8.70
C THR A 210 -15.62 1.85 9.36
N ASP A 211 -15.51 1.45 10.63
CA ASP A 211 -14.23 1.21 11.30
C ASP A 211 -13.77 -0.22 10.99
N PHE A 212 -12.85 -0.36 10.03
CA PHE A 212 -12.42 -1.66 9.54
C PHE A 212 -11.37 -2.30 10.44
N SER A 213 -10.74 -1.55 11.36
CA SER A 213 -9.90 -2.13 12.40
C SER A 213 -10.67 -3.16 13.26
N ARG A 214 -12.00 -3.00 13.35
CA ARG A 214 -12.90 -3.90 14.09
C ARG A 214 -13.29 -5.17 13.33
N ARG A 215 -12.87 -5.35 12.07
CA ARG A 215 -13.28 -6.51 11.24
C ARG A 215 -12.84 -7.86 11.85
N GLY A 216 -11.77 -7.84 12.64
CA GLY A 216 -11.25 -9.01 13.35
C GLY A 216 -11.95 -9.36 14.66
N ALA A 217 -12.86 -8.51 15.16
CA ALA A 217 -13.36 -8.62 16.53
C ALA A 217 -14.12 -9.94 16.81
N SER A 218 -14.89 -10.44 15.84
CA SER A 218 -15.60 -11.73 15.96
C SER A 218 -14.65 -12.94 15.97
N PHE A 219 -13.39 -12.73 15.61
CA PHE A 219 -12.34 -13.76 15.57
C PHE A 219 -11.26 -13.48 16.61
N ASN A 220 -11.47 -12.61 17.60
CA ASN A 220 -10.47 -12.24 18.61
C ASN A 220 -9.16 -11.65 18.05
N ILE A 221 -9.17 -11.13 16.82
CA ILE A 221 -8.00 -10.50 16.22
C ILE A 221 -7.97 -9.02 16.64
N PRO A 222 -6.92 -8.55 17.33
CA PRO A 222 -6.79 -7.15 17.66
C PRO A 222 -6.62 -6.30 16.40
N GLY A 223 -7.16 -5.10 16.42
CA GLY A 223 -6.93 -4.12 15.38
C GLY A 223 -7.02 -2.68 15.86
N GLU A 224 -6.36 -1.79 15.12
CA GLU A 224 -6.38 -0.35 15.40
C GLU A 224 -6.37 0.48 14.11
N GLN A 225 -6.91 1.69 14.19
CA GLN A 225 -6.86 2.68 13.11
C GLN A 225 -5.59 3.50 13.21
N ILE A 226 -4.90 3.65 12.09
CA ILE A 226 -3.64 4.37 11.97
C ILE A 226 -3.81 5.51 10.96
N ASP A 227 -3.21 6.67 11.25
CA ASP A 227 -3.01 7.68 10.22
C ASP A 227 -2.02 7.14 9.18
N GLY A 228 -2.55 6.63 8.08
CA GLY A 228 -1.78 6.08 6.97
C GLY A 228 -1.02 7.14 6.17
N MET A 229 -1.23 8.43 6.47
CA MET A 229 -0.53 9.55 5.85
C MET A 229 0.71 10.00 6.65
N ASP A 230 0.90 9.53 7.89
CA ASP A 230 2.12 9.78 8.66
C ASP A 230 2.98 8.52 8.75
N VAL A 231 4.09 8.51 8.01
CA VAL A 231 5.06 7.40 7.98
C VAL A 231 5.57 7.00 9.37
N ARG A 232 5.61 7.92 10.35
CA ARG A 232 6.01 7.61 11.72
C ARG A 232 4.94 6.80 12.46
N ALA A 233 3.67 7.17 12.28
CA ALA A 233 2.53 6.43 12.84
C ALA A 233 2.44 5.03 12.23
N VAL A 234 2.60 4.94 10.91
CA VAL A 234 2.65 3.66 10.18
C VAL A 234 3.77 2.78 10.72
N LYS A 235 5.01 3.28 10.80
CA LYS A 235 6.14 2.47 11.28
C LYS A 235 5.92 2.01 12.72
N ALA A 236 5.46 2.89 13.60
CA ALA A 236 5.22 2.53 15.00
C ALA A 236 4.15 1.44 15.15
N ALA A 237 3.08 1.51 14.36
CA ALA A 237 2.05 0.49 14.32
C ALA A 237 2.58 -0.82 13.71
N GLY A 238 3.40 -0.73 12.66
CA GLY A 238 4.09 -1.84 12.05
C GLY A 238 5.00 -2.57 13.05
N ASP A 239 5.86 -1.85 13.75
CA ASP A 239 6.78 -2.41 14.77
C ASP A 239 5.98 -3.20 15.83
N LYS A 240 4.85 -2.64 16.29
CA LYS A 240 3.96 -3.27 17.27
C LYS A 240 3.31 -4.54 16.71
N ALA A 241 2.71 -4.47 15.51
CA ALA A 241 1.99 -5.60 14.90
C ALA A 241 2.93 -6.74 14.49
N VAL A 242 4.10 -6.41 13.94
CA VAL A 242 5.14 -7.39 13.59
C VAL A 242 5.65 -8.07 14.85
N LYS A 243 5.95 -7.31 15.91
CA LYS A 243 6.34 -7.90 17.21
C LYS A 243 5.26 -8.83 17.76
N TRP A 244 3.99 -8.41 17.75
CA TRP A 244 2.86 -9.24 18.18
C TRP A 244 2.82 -10.59 17.47
N CYS A 245 2.98 -10.58 16.15
CA CYS A 245 3.01 -11.79 15.33
C CYS A 245 4.22 -12.67 15.67
N ARG A 246 5.41 -12.08 15.80
CA ARG A 246 6.67 -12.78 16.13
C ARG A 246 6.67 -13.40 17.52
N ASP A 247 5.99 -12.77 18.48
CA ASP A 247 5.78 -13.30 19.83
C ASP A 247 4.79 -14.50 19.85
N GLY A 248 4.20 -14.87 18.70
CA GLY A 248 3.31 -16.02 18.58
C GLY A 248 1.86 -15.75 19.01
N ASN A 249 1.47 -14.48 19.19
CA ASN A 249 0.13 -14.11 19.63
C ASN A 249 -0.95 -14.27 18.53
N GLY A 250 -0.52 -14.54 17.29
CA GLY A 250 -1.38 -14.71 16.13
C GLY A 250 -1.47 -13.44 15.27
N PRO A 251 -2.54 -13.30 14.49
CA PRO A 251 -2.68 -12.21 13.52
C PRO A 251 -2.93 -10.85 14.18
N TYR A 252 -2.74 -9.79 13.41
CA TYR A 252 -3.05 -8.40 13.80
C TYR A 252 -3.66 -7.63 12.62
N ILE A 253 -4.61 -6.73 12.87
CA ILE A 253 -5.21 -5.86 11.84
C ILE A 253 -4.74 -4.42 12.01
N LEU A 254 -4.28 -3.80 10.93
CA LEU A 254 -4.01 -2.37 10.86
C LEU A 254 -4.91 -1.73 9.81
N GLU A 255 -5.77 -0.80 10.20
CA GLU A 255 -6.54 0.00 9.25
C GLU A 255 -5.82 1.32 9.01
N MET A 256 -5.21 1.44 7.85
CA MET A 256 -4.48 2.63 7.41
C MET A 256 -5.46 3.61 6.77
N GLN A 257 -5.79 4.68 7.49
CA GLN A 257 -6.60 5.78 6.96
C GLN A 257 -5.76 6.58 5.97
N THR A 258 -6.16 6.59 4.71
CA THR A 258 -5.40 7.24 3.64
C THR A 258 -6.33 7.81 2.57
N TYR A 259 -5.78 8.24 1.45
CA TYR A 259 -6.55 8.81 0.36
C TYR A 259 -5.88 8.61 -1.01
N ARG A 260 -6.64 8.13 -1.99
CA ARG A 260 -6.17 7.91 -3.37
C ARG A 260 -6.29 9.20 -4.19
N TYR A 261 -5.19 9.88 -4.55
CA TYR A 261 -5.26 11.17 -5.25
C TYR A 261 -5.65 11.08 -6.73
N ARG A 262 -5.50 9.90 -7.36
CA ARG A 262 -5.91 9.64 -8.74
C ARG A 262 -7.19 8.81 -8.79
N GLY A 263 -7.82 8.74 -9.96
CA GLY A 263 -8.94 7.81 -10.19
C GLY A 263 -8.59 6.37 -9.81
N HIS A 264 -9.60 5.50 -9.80
CA HIS A 264 -9.40 4.09 -9.50
C HIS A 264 -8.25 3.49 -10.31
N SER A 265 -8.32 3.69 -11.62
CA SER A 265 -7.27 3.48 -12.63
C SER A 265 -7.05 4.80 -13.39
N MET A 266 -6.02 4.84 -14.25
CA MET A 266 -5.79 5.97 -15.16
C MET A 266 -6.91 6.21 -16.18
N SER A 267 -7.77 5.21 -16.43
CA SER A 267 -8.97 5.35 -17.26
C SER A 267 -10.21 5.82 -16.50
N ASP A 268 -10.18 5.88 -15.17
CA ASP A 268 -11.31 6.32 -14.35
C ASP A 268 -11.31 7.86 -14.15
N PRO A 269 -12.33 8.59 -14.62
CA PRO A 269 -12.42 10.03 -14.46
C PRO A 269 -12.76 10.49 -13.03
N ALA A 270 -13.01 9.58 -12.10
CA ALA A 270 -13.24 9.87 -10.68
C ALA A 270 -14.44 10.78 -10.35
N LYS A 271 -15.54 10.69 -11.12
CA LYS A 271 -16.73 11.55 -10.99
C LYS A 271 -17.53 11.42 -9.68
N TYR A 272 -17.17 10.49 -8.81
CA TYR A 272 -17.86 10.17 -7.55
C TYR A 272 -17.37 10.97 -6.34
N ARG A 273 -16.45 11.90 -6.55
CA ARG A 273 -15.87 12.77 -5.52
C ARG A 273 -15.48 14.11 -6.11
N THR A 274 -15.41 15.15 -5.30
CA THR A 274 -15.14 16.50 -5.80
C THR A 274 -13.63 16.76 -5.89
N ARG A 275 -13.24 17.70 -6.74
CA ARG A 275 -11.85 18.13 -6.84
C ARG A 275 -11.39 18.78 -5.53
N GLU A 276 -12.27 19.54 -4.90
CA GLU A 276 -12.01 20.24 -3.63
C GLU A 276 -11.74 19.25 -2.49
N GLU A 277 -12.42 18.10 -2.46
CA GLU A 277 -12.13 17.04 -1.48
C GLU A 277 -10.70 16.53 -1.62
N VAL A 278 -10.30 16.21 -2.85
CA VAL A 278 -8.95 15.68 -3.16
C VAL A 278 -7.88 16.73 -2.87
N ASP A 279 -8.08 17.95 -3.35
CA ASP A 279 -7.12 19.05 -3.20
C ASP A 279 -6.93 19.43 -1.72
N ARG A 280 -8.00 19.42 -0.92
CA ARG A 280 -7.92 19.64 0.53
C ARG A 280 -7.10 18.56 1.22
N VAL A 281 -7.41 17.27 0.99
CA VAL A 281 -6.66 16.17 1.62
C VAL A 281 -5.18 16.21 1.20
N ARG A 282 -4.90 16.52 -0.08
CA ARG A 282 -3.53 16.66 -0.55
C ARG A 282 -2.81 17.85 0.09
N HIS A 283 -3.47 19.00 0.21
CA HIS A 283 -2.85 20.17 0.82
C HIS A 283 -2.53 19.95 2.30
N ASP A 284 -3.48 19.36 3.04
CA ASP A 284 -3.40 19.27 4.50
C ASP A 284 -2.64 18.03 4.99
N GLN A 285 -2.60 16.95 4.19
CA GLN A 285 -2.18 15.63 4.68
C GLN A 285 -1.15 14.91 3.79
N ASP A 286 -0.62 15.49 2.70
CA ASP A 286 0.33 14.76 1.82
C ASP A 286 1.53 14.21 2.60
N PRO A 287 1.78 12.88 2.58
CA PRO A 287 2.79 12.24 3.41
C PRO A 287 4.20 12.76 3.13
N ILE A 288 4.48 13.16 1.88
CA ILE A 288 5.80 13.67 1.48
C ILE A 288 6.03 15.07 2.06
N GLU A 289 5.02 15.94 2.00
CA GLU A 289 5.12 17.29 2.57
C GLU A 289 5.23 17.24 4.10
N GLN A 290 4.55 16.30 4.76
CA GLN A 290 4.71 16.09 6.19
C GLN A 290 6.17 15.79 6.57
N VAL A 291 6.83 14.83 5.88
CA VAL A 291 8.24 14.50 6.13
C VAL A 291 9.16 15.68 5.78
N ARG A 292 8.92 16.34 4.64
CA ARG A 292 9.68 17.50 4.18
C ARG A 292 9.67 18.62 5.23
N ASN A 293 8.49 18.96 5.77
CA ASN A 293 8.33 19.97 6.80
C ASN A 293 9.10 19.62 8.09
N ARG A 294 9.10 18.34 8.49
CA ARG A 294 9.88 17.88 9.65
C ARG A 294 11.39 18.01 9.43
N LEU A 295 11.88 17.69 8.22
CA LEU A 295 13.30 17.83 7.87
C LEU A 295 13.74 19.30 7.84
N LEU A 296 12.92 20.20 7.31
CA LEU A 296 13.18 21.64 7.33
C LEU A 296 13.21 22.19 8.76
N ALA A 297 12.28 21.76 9.62
CA ALA A 297 12.29 22.10 11.04
C ALA A 297 13.56 21.59 11.75
N ALA A 298 14.07 20.41 11.34
CA ALA A 298 15.34 19.83 11.77
C ALA A 298 16.59 20.44 11.09
N LYS A 299 16.45 21.59 10.42
CA LYS A 299 17.53 22.35 9.77
C LYS A 299 18.23 21.63 8.61
N VAL A 300 17.56 20.67 7.97
CA VAL A 300 17.97 20.21 6.63
C VAL A 300 17.66 21.31 5.63
N SER A 301 18.60 21.61 4.73
CA SER A 301 18.41 22.70 3.77
C SER A 301 17.42 22.30 2.68
N GLU A 302 16.70 23.30 2.17
CA GLU A 302 15.82 23.14 1.01
C GLU A 302 16.56 22.55 -0.20
N ASP A 303 17.82 22.97 -0.40
CA ASP A 303 18.64 22.52 -1.51
C ASP A 303 19.03 21.04 -1.37
N ASP A 304 19.25 20.53 -0.16
CA ASP A 304 19.51 19.11 0.04
C ASP A 304 18.26 18.26 -0.25
N LEU A 305 17.07 18.73 0.12
CA LEU A 305 15.82 18.04 -0.20
C LEU A 305 15.55 18.04 -1.72
N LYS A 306 15.87 19.14 -2.42
CA LYS A 306 15.80 19.22 -3.88
C LYS A 306 16.79 18.28 -4.57
N LYS A 307 18.00 18.10 -4.03
CA LYS A 307 18.96 17.12 -4.57
C LYS A 307 18.39 15.70 -4.53
N ILE A 308 17.74 15.32 -3.42
CA ILE A 308 17.09 14.00 -3.30
C ILE A 308 16.00 13.83 -4.37
N ASP A 309 15.12 14.82 -4.57
CA ASP A 309 14.09 14.76 -5.62
C ASP A 309 14.71 14.68 -7.03
N ALA A 310 15.81 15.40 -7.27
CA ALA A 310 16.53 15.36 -8.55
C ALA A 310 17.13 13.97 -8.83
N GLU A 311 17.84 13.38 -7.87
CA GLU A 311 18.39 12.02 -7.98
C GLU A 311 17.29 10.98 -8.24
N VAL A 312 16.17 11.09 -7.53
CA VAL A 312 15.01 10.21 -7.74
C VAL A 312 14.46 10.37 -9.16
N ARG A 313 14.33 11.60 -9.67
CA ARG A 313 13.87 11.84 -11.05
C ARG A 313 14.82 11.24 -12.07
N GLU A 314 16.13 11.28 -11.84
CA GLU A 314 17.11 10.64 -12.71
C GLU A 314 16.89 9.12 -12.75
N ILE A 315 16.70 8.46 -11.60
CA ILE A 315 16.37 7.03 -11.52
C ILE A 315 15.11 6.71 -12.32
N VAL A 316 14.05 7.49 -12.14
CA VAL A 316 12.75 7.27 -12.79
C VAL A 316 12.83 7.52 -14.30
N ASN A 317 13.56 8.55 -14.74
CA ASN A 317 13.76 8.82 -16.16
C ASN A 317 14.59 7.70 -16.80
N ALA A 318 15.66 7.23 -16.15
CA ALA A 318 16.43 6.08 -16.63
C ALA A 318 15.58 4.81 -16.72
N ALA A 319 14.63 4.60 -15.79
CA ALA A 319 13.67 3.49 -15.86
C ALA A 319 12.70 3.62 -17.05
N ALA A 320 12.19 4.81 -17.32
CA ALA A 320 11.35 5.07 -18.48
C ALA A 320 12.11 4.89 -19.79
N ASP A 321 13.33 5.40 -19.89
CA ASP A 321 14.19 5.27 -21.07
C ASP A 321 14.54 3.80 -21.33
N PHE A 322 14.90 3.05 -20.28
CA PHE A 322 15.13 1.61 -20.38
C PHE A 322 13.88 0.90 -20.93
N ALA A 323 12.71 1.14 -20.35
CA ALA A 323 11.46 0.50 -20.74
C ALA A 323 11.00 0.86 -22.17
N GLN A 324 11.35 2.04 -22.67
CA GLN A 324 11.02 2.41 -24.06
C GLN A 324 11.93 1.77 -25.10
N ASN A 325 13.15 1.39 -24.71
CA ASN A 325 14.15 0.81 -25.60
C ASN A 325 14.33 -0.71 -25.41
N ASP A 326 13.83 -1.28 -24.32
CA ASP A 326 13.83 -2.72 -24.09
C ASP A 326 12.86 -3.42 -25.08
N PRO A 327 13.28 -4.51 -25.74
CA PRO A 327 12.43 -5.17 -26.73
C PRO A 327 11.17 -5.77 -26.12
N GLU A 328 10.15 -5.89 -26.96
CA GLU A 328 8.99 -6.71 -26.66
C GLU A 328 9.40 -8.18 -26.45
N PRO A 329 8.66 -8.94 -25.63
CA PRO A 329 8.82 -10.38 -25.54
C PRO A 329 8.65 -11.03 -26.92
N ASP A 330 9.45 -12.04 -27.22
CA ASP A 330 9.24 -12.85 -28.42
C ASP A 330 7.88 -13.56 -28.33
N VAL A 331 7.20 -13.74 -29.47
CA VAL A 331 5.86 -14.37 -29.51
C VAL A 331 5.87 -15.77 -28.88
N SER A 332 7.00 -16.49 -28.93
CA SER A 332 7.16 -17.79 -28.29
C SER A 332 6.97 -17.77 -26.77
N GLU A 333 7.16 -16.62 -26.10
CA GLU A 333 6.90 -16.45 -24.67
C GLU A 333 5.42 -16.67 -24.28
N LEU A 334 4.48 -16.61 -25.23
CA LEU A 334 3.08 -16.96 -24.98
C LEU A 334 2.88 -18.42 -24.54
N TYR A 335 3.81 -19.31 -24.92
CA TYR A 335 3.73 -20.75 -24.67
C TYR A 335 4.61 -21.22 -23.51
N THR A 336 5.36 -20.32 -22.89
CA THR A 336 6.24 -20.63 -21.75
C THR A 336 5.54 -20.34 -20.43
N ASP A 337 6.02 -20.94 -19.33
CA ASP A 337 5.57 -20.69 -17.96
C ASP A 337 4.10 -21.10 -17.64
N VAL A 338 3.39 -21.77 -18.56
CA VAL A 338 2.02 -22.30 -18.33
C VAL A 338 2.06 -23.56 -17.44
N TYR A 339 3.03 -24.43 -17.69
CA TYR A 339 3.36 -25.62 -16.89
C TYR A 339 4.88 -25.76 -16.80
N ARG A 340 5.37 -26.60 -15.88
CA ARG A 340 6.81 -26.89 -15.74
C ARG A 340 7.31 -27.88 -16.79
#